data_AF-A0A4V3L030-F1
#
_entry.id   AF-A0A4V3L030-F1
#
_cell.length_a   1.000
_cell.length_b   1.000
_cell.length_c   1.000
_cell.angle_alpha   90.00
_cell.angle_beta   90.00
_cell.angle_gamma   90.00
#
_symmetry.space_group_name_H-M   'P 1'
#
loop_
_entity.id
_entity.type
_entity.pdbx_description
1 polymer ?
#
loop_
_entity_poly.entity_id
_entity_poly.type
_entity_poly.pdbx_seq_one_letter_code
_entity_poly.pdbx_strand_id
1 'polypeptide(L)'
;MTVADAEVYLDLIDARAISYFYGYPSAIELFCRHMRTLNRTPKRPVKGMMMISEPVYQHQREIIRGVLGDVPLSCFYGLSEKVLFAEELPGSPGSYEFNPLYGLAELVDAAGAPVTETGKEGRLIGTGFLSTGMPFIRYDTGDSARLLELPNEANGQRLKVQTIMPRRNVDYLVAADGSRIVTTYLVPDDPAFFDGIEEVQFYQDRPGEVLIRYILTAGAQSASAKRVAETLVDRACGRIQFYLKHVDRIAAGRGGKRALVDQRLDMSRY
;
A
#
# COMPACT_ATOMS: atom_id res chain seq x y z
N MET A 1 -6.32 9.06 -11.39
CA MET A 1 -5.58 9.83 -12.39
C MET A 1 -5.88 9.30 -13.78
N THR A 2 -6.47 10.14 -14.61
CA THR A 2 -6.75 9.93 -16.04
C THR A 2 -5.53 10.29 -16.89
N VAL A 3 -5.61 10.07 -18.21
CA VAL A 3 -4.57 10.52 -19.16
C VAL A 3 -4.48 12.05 -19.20
N ALA A 4 -5.61 12.76 -19.15
CA ALA A 4 -5.64 14.22 -19.10
C ALA A 4 -4.99 14.76 -17.82
N ASP A 5 -5.25 14.12 -16.67
CA ASP A 5 -4.56 14.47 -15.41
C ASP A 5 -3.04 14.29 -15.53
N ALA A 6 -2.59 13.22 -16.22
CA ALA A 6 -1.17 12.96 -16.44
C ALA A 6 -0.52 14.04 -17.30
N GLU A 7 -1.20 14.54 -18.33
CA GLU A 7 -0.73 15.66 -19.15
C GLU A 7 -0.55 16.94 -18.32
N VAL A 8 -1.53 17.27 -17.48
CA VAL A 8 -1.44 18.40 -16.54
C VAL A 8 -0.27 18.22 -15.57
N TYR A 9 -0.05 17.02 -15.03
CA TYR A 9 1.09 16.75 -14.16
C TYR A 9 2.42 16.91 -14.88
N LEU A 10 2.54 16.46 -16.14
CA LEU A 10 3.75 16.65 -16.93
C LEU A 10 4.06 18.15 -17.16
N ASP A 11 3.05 18.96 -17.42
CA ASP A 11 3.21 20.42 -17.54
C ASP A 11 3.72 21.04 -16.24
N LEU A 12 3.16 20.64 -15.11
CA LEU A 12 3.58 21.12 -13.79
C LEU A 12 5.00 20.64 -13.44
N ILE A 13 5.35 19.40 -13.76
CA ILE A 13 6.68 18.82 -13.57
C ILE A 13 7.72 19.63 -14.36
N ASP A 14 7.44 19.91 -15.63
CA ASP A 14 8.33 20.68 -16.50
C ASP A 14 8.47 22.13 -16.01
N ALA A 15 7.34 22.79 -15.70
CA ALA A 15 7.32 24.19 -15.27
C ALA A 15 8.03 24.40 -13.93
N ARG A 16 7.90 23.45 -13.00
CA ARG A 16 8.52 23.51 -11.67
C ARG A 16 9.85 22.80 -11.57
N ALA A 17 10.34 22.22 -12.67
CA ALA A 17 11.57 21.46 -12.74
C ALA A 17 11.66 20.34 -11.68
N ILE A 18 10.57 19.59 -11.50
CA ILE A 18 10.53 18.48 -10.54
C ILE A 18 11.44 17.35 -11.04
N SER A 19 12.32 16.87 -10.15
CA SER A 19 13.26 15.78 -10.44
C SER A 19 13.13 14.59 -9.49
N TYR A 20 12.26 14.66 -8.48
CA TYR A 20 12.04 13.57 -7.55
C TYR A 20 10.54 13.33 -7.39
N PHE A 21 10.14 12.06 -7.40
CA PHE A 21 8.76 11.67 -7.16
C PHE A 21 8.62 11.04 -5.79
N TYR A 22 7.46 11.23 -5.17
CA TYR A 22 7.09 10.66 -3.89
C TYR A 22 5.67 10.12 -4.01
N GLY A 23 5.48 8.83 -3.74
CA GLY A 23 4.14 8.26 -3.78
C GLY A 23 4.07 6.75 -3.83
N TYR A 24 2.85 6.30 -4.02
CA TYR A 24 2.45 4.90 -4.13
C TYR A 24 3.02 4.25 -5.41
N PRO A 25 3.62 3.05 -5.33
CA PRO A 25 4.08 2.29 -6.50
C PRO A 25 3.02 2.14 -7.58
N SER A 26 1.77 1.80 -7.20
CA SER A 26 0.65 1.68 -8.12
C SER A 26 0.34 2.99 -8.88
N ALA A 27 0.39 4.14 -8.18
CA ALA A 27 0.14 5.44 -8.79
C ALA A 27 1.26 5.88 -9.74
N ILE A 28 2.52 5.63 -9.36
CA ILE A 28 3.70 5.94 -10.19
C ILE A 28 3.70 5.06 -11.44
N GLU A 29 3.37 3.77 -11.32
CA GLU A 29 3.23 2.86 -12.45
C GLU A 29 2.12 3.34 -13.41
N LEU A 30 0.95 3.71 -12.88
CA LEU A 30 -0.14 4.28 -13.68
C LEU A 30 0.29 5.55 -14.41
N PHE A 31 1.05 6.43 -13.75
CA PHE A 31 1.59 7.63 -14.39
C PHE A 31 2.51 7.26 -15.56
N CYS A 32 3.39 6.29 -15.37
CA CYS A 32 4.29 5.79 -16.42
C CYS A 32 3.51 5.19 -17.60
N ARG A 33 2.43 4.45 -17.35
CA ARG A 33 1.55 3.94 -18.41
C ARG A 33 0.93 5.08 -19.22
N HIS A 34 0.45 6.13 -18.56
CA HIS A 34 -0.12 7.31 -19.24
C HIS A 34 0.94 8.10 -20.01
N MET A 35 2.14 8.29 -19.46
CA MET A 35 3.29 8.88 -20.16
C MET A 35 3.61 8.14 -21.46
N ARG A 36 3.58 6.80 -21.42
CA ARG A 36 3.78 5.95 -22.60
C ARG A 36 2.66 6.16 -23.64
N THR A 37 1.41 6.22 -23.21
CA THR A 37 0.25 6.50 -24.10
C THR A 37 0.36 7.88 -24.75
N LEU A 38 0.80 8.89 -24.00
CA LEU A 38 1.02 10.26 -24.48
C LEU A 38 2.28 10.40 -25.33
N ASN A 39 3.15 9.38 -25.36
CA ASN A 39 4.51 9.45 -25.90
C ASN A 39 5.28 10.69 -25.38
N ARG A 40 5.14 10.98 -24.08
CA ARG A 40 5.71 12.16 -23.42
C ARG A 40 6.27 11.80 -22.06
N THR A 41 7.49 12.25 -21.78
CA THR A 41 8.15 12.17 -20.48
C THR A 41 8.59 13.58 -20.02
N PRO A 42 8.96 13.76 -18.73
CA PRO A 42 9.50 15.04 -18.25
C PRO A 42 10.72 15.50 -19.06
N LYS A 43 10.83 16.80 -19.32
CA LYS A 43 11.97 17.39 -20.05
C LYS A 43 13.29 17.27 -19.30
N ARG A 44 13.25 17.16 -17.97
CA ARG A 44 14.42 16.97 -17.10
C ARG A 44 14.46 15.52 -16.60
N PRO A 45 15.66 14.93 -16.44
CA PRO A 45 15.78 13.59 -15.87
C PRO A 45 15.18 13.52 -14.48
N VAL A 46 14.38 12.48 -14.23
CA VAL A 46 13.98 12.09 -12.88
C VAL A 46 15.19 11.45 -12.20
N LYS A 47 15.54 11.97 -11.03
CA LYS A 47 16.74 11.61 -10.26
C LYS A 47 16.47 10.56 -9.18
N GLY A 48 15.22 10.36 -8.79
CA GLY A 48 14.84 9.34 -7.83
C GLY A 48 13.36 9.33 -7.49
N MET A 49 12.90 8.22 -6.95
CA MET A 49 11.52 8.05 -6.49
C MET A 49 11.49 7.47 -5.08
N MET A 50 10.72 8.07 -4.20
CA MET A 50 10.45 7.59 -2.85
C MET A 50 9.12 6.83 -2.88
N MET A 51 9.22 5.51 -2.74
CA MET A 51 8.13 4.56 -2.90
C MET A 51 7.56 4.22 -1.52
N ILE A 52 6.27 4.49 -1.30
CA ILE A 52 5.65 4.36 0.03
C ILE A 52 4.47 3.39 0.03
N SER A 53 4.21 2.80 1.20
CA SER A 53 2.94 2.16 1.58
C SER A 53 2.52 0.93 0.76
N GLU A 54 3.29 0.51 -0.25
CA GLU A 54 3.10 -0.74 -0.99
C GLU A 54 4.46 -1.39 -1.30
N PRO A 55 4.52 -2.73 -1.42
CA PRO A 55 5.68 -3.39 -2.01
C PRO A 55 5.84 -2.99 -3.48
N VAL A 56 7.08 -2.80 -3.93
CA VAL A 56 7.38 -2.50 -5.35
C VAL A 56 7.64 -3.79 -6.10
N TYR A 57 6.68 -4.21 -6.93
CA TYR A 57 6.78 -5.45 -7.70
C TYR A 57 7.69 -5.31 -8.93
N GLN A 58 8.25 -6.44 -9.38
CA GLN A 58 9.16 -6.49 -10.52
C GLN A 58 8.57 -5.88 -11.80
N HIS A 59 7.31 -6.18 -12.12
CA HIS A 59 6.64 -5.60 -13.30
C HIS A 59 6.53 -4.07 -13.24
N GLN A 60 6.37 -3.49 -12.05
CA GLN A 60 6.31 -2.03 -11.87
C GLN A 60 7.68 -1.41 -12.13
N ARG A 61 8.74 -2.04 -11.63
CA ARG A 61 10.13 -1.63 -11.89
C ARG A 61 10.44 -1.65 -13.39
N GLU A 62 9.98 -2.68 -14.09
CA GLU A 62 10.15 -2.81 -15.54
C GLU A 62 9.40 -1.72 -16.32
N ILE A 63 8.15 -1.41 -15.94
CA ILE A 63 7.38 -0.32 -16.54
C ILE A 63 8.06 1.03 -16.30
N ILE A 64 8.46 1.33 -15.06
CA ILE A 64 9.16 2.57 -14.71
C ILE A 64 10.45 2.68 -15.52
N ARG A 65 11.26 1.60 -15.55
CA ARG A 65 12.51 1.57 -16.33
C ARG A 65 12.27 1.78 -17.81
N GLY A 66 11.24 1.16 -18.38
CA GLY A 66 10.90 1.29 -19.79
C GLY A 66 10.47 2.70 -20.20
N VAL A 67 9.95 3.51 -19.27
CA VAL A 67 9.46 4.87 -19.55
C VAL A 67 10.48 5.94 -19.16
N LEU A 68 11.14 5.79 -18.01
CA LEU A 68 11.98 6.84 -17.41
C LEU A 68 13.46 6.46 -17.32
N GLY A 69 13.84 5.26 -17.75
CA GLY A 69 15.21 4.74 -17.62
C GLY A 69 15.51 4.24 -16.21
N ASP A 70 16.79 4.04 -15.90
CA ASP A 70 17.23 3.46 -14.62
C ASP A 70 17.22 4.50 -13.48
N VAL A 71 16.01 4.87 -13.06
CA VAL A 71 15.79 5.82 -11.97
C VAL A 71 15.96 5.12 -10.62
N PRO A 72 16.76 5.67 -9.68
CA PRO A 72 16.88 5.13 -8.34
C PRO A 72 15.52 5.09 -7.62
N LEU A 73 15.17 3.92 -7.09
CA LEU A 73 13.97 3.73 -6.27
C LEU A 73 14.40 3.60 -4.80
N SER A 74 13.96 4.52 -3.97
CA SER A 74 14.06 4.45 -2.52
C SER A 74 12.80 3.75 -2.01
N CYS A 75 12.92 2.44 -1.79
CA CYS A 75 11.86 1.62 -1.20
C CYS A 75 12.18 1.39 0.28
N PHE A 76 11.19 1.49 1.14
CA PHE A 76 11.35 1.21 2.56
C PHE A 76 10.11 0.53 3.15
N TYR A 77 10.32 -0.19 4.24
CA TYR A 77 9.29 -0.67 5.13
C TYR A 77 9.21 0.25 6.35
N GLY A 78 8.00 0.62 6.73
CA GLY A 78 7.74 1.47 7.89
C GLY A 78 6.34 1.29 8.41
N LEU A 79 6.12 1.77 9.63
CA LEU A 79 4.88 1.65 10.37
C LEU A 79 4.42 3.04 10.83
N SER A 80 3.11 3.30 10.80
CA SER A 80 2.54 4.56 11.29
C SER A 80 2.82 4.76 12.79
N GLU A 81 2.92 3.66 13.52
CA GLU A 81 3.28 3.56 14.93
C GLU A 81 4.76 3.92 15.20
N LYS A 82 5.58 4.06 14.16
CA LYS A 82 7.02 4.41 14.24
C LYS A 82 7.83 3.44 15.11
N VAL A 83 7.51 2.14 15.02
CA VAL A 83 8.19 1.09 15.79
C VAL A 83 9.43 0.57 15.06
N LEU A 84 9.31 0.26 13.77
CA LEU A 84 10.39 -0.29 12.94
C LEU A 84 10.51 0.51 11.64
N PHE A 85 11.72 0.57 11.11
CA PHE A 85 12.04 1.16 9.81
C PHE A 85 13.13 0.32 9.14
N ALA A 86 12.94 -0.04 7.87
CA ALA A 86 13.93 -0.78 7.10
C ALA A 86 14.02 -0.25 5.66
N GLU A 87 15.23 -0.20 5.13
CA GLU A 87 15.50 0.25 3.77
C GLU A 87 15.74 -0.96 2.87
N GLU A 88 15.26 -0.92 1.62
CA GLU A 88 15.57 -1.95 0.64
C GLU A 88 17.07 -1.93 0.33
N LEU A 89 17.71 -3.11 0.38
CA LEU A 89 19.13 -3.26 0.12
C LEU A 89 19.43 -2.93 -1.36
N PRO A 90 20.44 -2.07 -1.63
CA PRO A 90 20.87 -1.77 -2.99
C PRO A 90 21.21 -3.05 -3.77
N GLY A 91 20.65 -3.17 -4.97
CA GLY A 91 20.87 -4.34 -5.84
C GLY A 91 20.17 -5.63 -5.41
N SER A 92 19.39 -5.63 -4.32
CA SER A 92 18.63 -6.80 -3.85
C SER A 92 17.15 -6.47 -3.62
N PRO A 93 16.35 -6.30 -4.69
CA PRO A 93 14.93 -5.98 -4.57
C PRO A 93 14.18 -6.99 -3.68
N GLY A 94 13.36 -6.46 -2.77
CA GLY A 94 12.60 -7.24 -1.79
C GLY A 94 13.39 -7.70 -0.57
N SER A 95 14.68 -7.36 -0.47
CA SER A 95 15.49 -7.56 0.73
C SER A 95 15.65 -6.24 1.47
N TYR A 96 15.46 -6.25 2.78
CA TYR A 96 15.43 -5.06 3.62
C TYR A 96 16.38 -5.18 4.80
N GLU A 97 16.95 -4.05 5.20
CA GLU A 97 17.82 -3.92 6.36
C GLU A 97 17.17 -2.97 7.39
N PHE A 98 16.93 -3.47 8.60
CA PHE A 98 16.33 -2.66 9.67
C PHE A 98 17.34 -1.66 10.25
N ASN A 99 16.86 -0.47 10.61
CA ASN A 99 17.64 0.54 11.30
C ASN A 99 17.61 0.33 12.82
N PRO A 100 18.72 -0.09 13.45
CA PRO A 100 18.78 -0.45 14.87
C PRO A 100 18.73 0.79 15.78
N LEU A 101 18.83 2.00 15.24
CA LEU A 101 18.63 3.24 16.00
C LEU A 101 17.16 3.70 15.99
N TYR A 102 16.32 3.10 15.14
CA TYR A 102 14.89 3.41 15.06
C TYR A 102 14.07 2.54 16.02
N GLY A 103 14.42 1.24 16.07
CA GLY A 103 13.82 0.27 16.97
C GLY A 103 14.54 -1.07 16.87
N LEU A 104 14.30 -1.94 17.85
CA LEU A 104 14.76 -3.32 17.85
C LEU A 104 13.78 -4.18 17.06
N ALA A 105 14.22 -4.68 15.91
CA ALA A 105 13.48 -5.65 15.11
C ALA A 105 13.85 -7.08 15.53
N GLU A 106 12.85 -7.93 15.72
CA GLU A 106 12.99 -9.34 16.01
C GLU A 106 12.17 -10.16 15.00
N LEU A 107 12.68 -11.34 14.65
CA LEU A 107 11.93 -12.32 13.86
C LEU A 107 11.65 -13.52 14.77
N VAL A 108 10.37 -13.87 14.97
CA VAL A 108 9.97 -14.96 15.86
C VAL A 108 9.12 -16.01 15.16
N ASP A 109 9.29 -17.27 15.54
CA ASP A 109 8.50 -18.38 15.01
C ASP A 109 7.09 -18.45 15.61
N ALA A 110 6.37 -19.54 15.31
CA ALA A 110 5.03 -19.78 15.83
C ALA A 110 4.99 -20.01 17.36
N ALA A 111 6.08 -20.50 17.95
CA ALA A 111 6.23 -20.67 19.40
C ALA A 111 6.71 -19.38 20.09
N GLY A 112 7.03 -18.33 19.32
CA GLY A 112 7.56 -17.07 19.82
C GLY A 112 9.06 -17.10 20.08
N ALA A 113 9.77 -18.15 19.65
CA ALA A 113 11.22 -18.25 19.76
C ALA A 113 11.90 -17.47 18.61
N PRO A 114 13.10 -16.91 18.82
CA PRO A 114 13.85 -16.23 17.77
C PRO A 114 14.13 -17.16 16.57
N VAL A 115 13.88 -16.66 15.37
CA VAL A 115 14.31 -17.32 14.13
C VAL A 115 15.80 -17.03 13.94
N THR A 116 16.63 -18.08 13.89
CA THR A 116 18.09 -17.95 13.78
C THR A 116 18.68 -18.56 12.51
N GLU A 117 17.90 -19.33 11.76
CA GLU A 117 18.34 -20.01 10.54
C GLU A 117 17.97 -19.18 9.30
N THR A 118 18.96 -18.78 8.50
CA THR A 118 18.75 -18.06 7.24
C THR A 118 17.77 -18.82 6.35
N GLY A 119 16.84 -18.10 5.74
CA GLY A 119 15.80 -18.66 4.89
C GLY A 119 14.54 -19.09 5.63
N LYS A 120 14.52 -19.12 6.98
CA LYS A 120 13.30 -19.36 7.75
C LYS A 120 12.43 -18.12 7.85
N GLU A 121 11.13 -18.34 7.83
CA GLU A 121 10.13 -17.29 8.01
C GLU A 121 9.76 -17.15 9.49
N GLY A 122 9.46 -15.91 9.88
CA GLY A 122 8.88 -15.61 11.18
C GLY A 122 8.09 -14.31 11.15
N ARG A 123 7.42 -14.01 12.25
CA ARG A 123 6.70 -12.75 12.46
C ARG A 123 7.66 -11.65 12.88
N LEU A 124 7.43 -10.45 12.37
CA LEU A 124 8.17 -9.26 12.74
C LEU A 124 7.60 -8.69 14.04
N ILE A 125 8.46 -8.64 15.05
CA ILE A 125 8.17 -8.04 16.35
C ILE A 125 9.08 -6.83 16.51
N GLY A 126 8.53 -5.72 17.01
CA GLY A 126 9.27 -4.47 17.13
C GLY A 126 9.22 -3.86 18.52
N THR A 127 10.35 -3.31 18.98
CA THR A 127 10.39 -2.39 20.13
C THR A 127 10.87 -1.03 19.63
N GLY A 128 10.00 -0.01 19.70
CA GLY A 128 10.29 1.32 19.17
C GLY A 128 11.05 2.19 20.16
N PHE A 129 12.00 3.00 19.67
CA PHE A 129 12.84 3.85 20.55
C PHE A 129 12.46 5.33 20.52
N LEU A 130 11.60 5.74 19.60
CA LEU A 130 11.34 7.16 19.33
C LEU A 130 10.12 7.73 20.07
N SER A 131 9.08 6.91 20.28
CA SER A 131 7.81 7.37 20.85
C SER A 131 7.82 7.27 22.38
N THR A 132 7.78 8.41 23.07
CA THR A 132 7.65 8.48 24.53
C THR A 132 6.20 8.56 25.00
N GLY A 133 5.29 9.08 24.17
CA GLY A 133 3.87 9.21 24.51
C GLY A 133 3.10 7.88 24.42
N MET A 134 3.46 7.03 23.46
CA MET A 134 2.91 5.68 23.31
C MET A 134 4.06 4.72 22.99
N PRO A 135 4.78 4.25 24.01
CA PRO A 135 5.89 3.32 23.82
C PRO A 135 5.37 1.92 23.48
N PHE A 136 5.99 1.27 22.50
CA PHE A 136 5.69 -0.09 22.08
C PHE A 136 6.88 -0.99 22.39
N ILE A 137 6.65 -2.03 23.19
CA ILE A 137 7.65 -3.04 23.57
C ILE A 137 7.16 -4.39 23.08
N ARG A 138 7.99 -5.06 22.27
CA ARG A 138 7.65 -6.32 21.58
C ARG A 138 6.28 -6.27 20.90
N TYR A 139 6.00 -5.17 20.22
CA TYR A 139 4.78 -5.00 19.43
C TYR A 139 4.78 -5.96 18.25
N ASP A 140 3.72 -6.76 18.16
CA ASP A 140 3.47 -7.63 17.02
C ASP A 140 2.90 -6.78 15.88
N THR A 141 3.73 -6.51 14.86
CA THR A 141 3.30 -5.76 13.67
C THR A 141 2.24 -6.55 12.89
N GLY A 142 2.22 -7.86 13.08
CA GLY A 142 1.44 -8.83 12.33
C GLY A 142 2.05 -9.19 10.99
N ASP A 143 3.09 -8.51 10.55
CA ASP A 143 3.79 -8.80 9.31
C ASP A 143 4.77 -9.96 9.54
N SER A 144 5.15 -10.65 8.46
CA SER A 144 6.16 -11.70 8.48
C SER A 144 7.25 -11.42 7.46
N ALA A 145 8.41 -12.03 7.66
CA ALA A 145 9.52 -11.95 6.71
C ALA A 145 10.38 -13.19 6.79
N ARG A 146 11.25 -13.38 5.80
CA ARG A 146 12.25 -14.45 5.76
C ARG A 146 13.60 -13.91 6.25
N LEU A 147 14.25 -14.61 7.17
CA LEU A 147 15.56 -14.21 7.67
C LEU A 147 16.61 -14.26 6.54
N LEU A 148 17.34 -13.16 6.33
CA LEU A 148 18.50 -13.12 5.43
C LEU A 148 19.80 -13.15 6.24
N GLU A 149 19.93 -12.27 7.23
CA GLU A 149 21.10 -12.15 8.08
C GLU A 149 20.70 -11.67 9.48
N LEU A 150 21.26 -12.29 10.52
CA LEU A 150 21.07 -11.87 11.91
C LEU A 150 21.89 -10.60 12.22
N PRO A 151 21.44 -9.78 13.19
CA PRO A 151 22.26 -8.72 13.77
C PRO A 151 23.61 -9.25 14.24
N ASN A 152 24.69 -8.59 13.85
CA ASN A 152 26.04 -8.89 14.32
C ASN A 152 26.92 -7.64 14.27
N GLU A 153 28.13 -7.70 14.81
CA GLU A 153 29.04 -6.54 14.83
C GLU A 153 29.43 -6.07 13.42
N ALA A 154 29.62 -6.99 12.48
CA ALA A 154 30.06 -6.68 11.11
C ALA A 154 28.99 -5.94 10.31
N ASN A 155 27.70 -6.16 10.59
CA ASN A 155 26.59 -5.42 9.98
C ASN A 155 26.05 -4.28 10.86
N GLY A 156 26.70 -3.96 11.98
CA GLY A 156 26.27 -2.88 12.87
C GLY A 156 24.96 -3.17 13.60
N GLN A 157 24.73 -4.43 13.97
CA GLN A 157 23.54 -4.91 14.67
C GLN A 157 22.24 -4.78 13.86
N ARG A 158 22.33 -4.93 12.53
CA ARG A 158 21.20 -4.79 11.62
C ARG A 158 20.60 -6.15 11.30
N LEU A 159 19.30 -6.31 11.59
CA LEU A 159 18.54 -7.45 11.09
C LEU A 159 18.28 -7.25 9.60
N LYS A 160 18.63 -8.23 8.77
CA LYS A 160 18.28 -8.24 7.35
C LYS A 160 17.28 -9.34 7.05
N VAL A 161 16.25 -8.99 6.29
CA VAL A 161 15.17 -9.90 5.91
C VAL A 161 14.88 -9.82 4.42
N GLN A 162 14.18 -10.81 3.91
CA GLN A 162 13.64 -10.84 2.56
C GLN A 162 12.12 -11.04 2.60
N THR A 163 11.42 -10.50 1.61
CA THR A 163 9.99 -10.75 1.39
C THR A 163 9.16 -10.40 2.63
N ILE A 164 9.18 -9.12 3.01
CA ILE A 164 8.25 -8.63 4.05
C ILE A 164 6.82 -8.80 3.52
N MET A 165 6.07 -9.67 4.17
CA MET A 165 4.68 -10.02 3.86
C MET A 165 3.77 -9.35 4.88
N PRO A 166 2.86 -8.47 4.46
CA PRO A 166 1.99 -7.80 5.39
C PRO A 166 0.99 -8.77 6.01
N ARG A 167 0.57 -8.53 7.27
CA ARG A 167 -0.46 -9.32 7.98
C ARG A 167 -1.73 -9.52 7.15
N ARG A 168 -2.09 -8.47 6.43
CA ARG A 168 -3.21 -8.39 5.51
C ARG A 168 -2.66 -7.98 4.17
N ASN A 169 -3.07 -8.66 3.11
CA ASN A 169 -2.83 -8.15 1.77
C ASN A 169 -3.37 -6.71 1.70
N VAL A 170 -2.61 -5.84 1.05
CA VAL A 170 -3.09 -4.50 0.71
C VAL A 170 -4.39 -4.69 -0.08
N ASP A 171 -5.47 -4.10 0.41
CA ASP A 171 -6.77 -4.20 -0.23
C ASP A 171 -6.76 -3.27 -1.46
N TYR A 172 -6.94 -3.86 -2.64
CA TYR A 172 -7.01 -3.12 -3.91
C TYR A 172 -8.39 -3.25 -4.53
N LEU A 173 -8.82 -2.18 -5.19
CA LEU A 173 -9.88 -2.21 -6.19
C LEU A 173 -9.25 -2.07 -7.58
N VAL A 174 -9.75 -2.84 -8.53
CA VAL A 174 -9.29 -2.84 -9.93
C VAL A 174 -10.20 -1.92 -10.73
N ALA A 175 -9.62 -0.92 -11.39
CA ALA A 175 -10.35 0.03 -12.20
C ALA A 175 -10.66 -0.54 -13.61
N ALA A 176 -11.51 0.14 -14.39
CA ALA A 176 -11.92 -0.36 -15.71
C ALA A 176 -10.75 -0.53 -16.70
N ASP A 177 -9.68 0.25 -16.52
CA ASP A 177 -8.43 0.18 -17.30
C ASP A 177 -7.46 -0.89 -16.80
N GLY A 178 -7.86 -1.69 -15.79
CA GLY A 178 -7.04 -2.73 -15.17
C GLY A 178 -6.05 -2.22 -14.12
N SER A 179 -5.94 -0.91 -13.91
CA SER A 179 -5.06 -0.36 -12.87
C SER A 179 -5.57 -0.67 -11.48
N ARG A 180 -4.63 -0.87 -10.54
CA ARG A 180 -4.94 -1.08 -9.13
C ARG A 180 -5.07 0.27 -8.42
N ILE A 181 -6.08 0.39 -7.57
CA ILE A 181 -6.25 1.52 -6.65
C ILE A 181 -6.20 0.97 -5.22
N VAL A 182 -5.20 1.40 -4.46
CA VAL A 182 -5.08 1.06 -3.04
C VAL A 182 -6.28 1.63 -2.29
N THR A 183 -6.93 0.82 -1.47
CA THR A 183 -8.11 1.27 -0.71
C THR A 183 -7.81 2.35 0.32
N THR A 184 -6.62 2.38 0.92
CA THR A 184 -6.20 3.46 1.84
C THR A 184 -6.10 4.82 1.15
N TYR A 185 -5.94 4.87 -0.18
CA TYR A 185 -6.05 6.11 -0.95
C TYR A 185 -7.51 6.56 -1.10
N LEU A 186 -8.44 5.60 -1.25
CA LEU A 186 -9.85 5.88 -1.47
C LEU A 186 -10.58 6.22 -0.16
N VAL A 187 -10.29 5.47 0.90
CA VAL A 187 -10.93 5.59 2.20
C VAL A 187 -10.03 6.40 3.12
N PRO A 188 -10.42 7.63 3.50
CA PRO A 188 -9.62 8.44 4.41
C PRO A 188 -9.69 7.87 5.84
N ASP A 189 -8.69 8.18 6.65
CA ASP A 189 -8.67 7.84 8.08
C ASP A 189 -9.67 8.64 8.92
N ASP A 190 -10.33 9.64 8.32
CA ASP A 190 -11.34 10.48 8.97
C ASP A 190 -12.66 9.68 9.15
N PRO A 191 -13.07 9.38 10.39
CA PRO A 191 -14.32 8.67 10.66
C PRO A 191 -15.55 9.38 10.10
N ALA A 192 -15.53 10.72 9.98
CA ALA A 192 -16.64 11.51 9.46
C ALA A 192 -16.98 11.16 8.01
N PHE A 193 -16.03 10.57 7.27
CA PHE A 193 -16.27 10.08 5.93
C PHE A 193 -17.44 9.10 5.88
N PHE A 194 -17.57 8.22 6.88
CA PHE A 194 -18.64 7.23 6.98
C PHE A 194 -19.82 7.67 7.85
N ASP A 195 -20.00 8.95 8.14
CA ASP A 195 -21.11 9.43 8.98
C ASP A 195 -22.48 8.91 8.49
N GLY A 196 -23.17 8.20 9.38
CA GLY A 196 -24.46 7.53 9.15
C GLY A 196 -24.35 6.11 8.59
N ILE A 197 -23.14 5.58 8.40
CA ILE A 197 -22.85 4.21 7.99
C ILE A 197 -22.16 3.50 9.14
N GLU A 198 -22.80 2.46 9.66
CA GLU A 198 -22.26 1.62 10.73
C GLU A 198 -21.22 0.64 10.19
N GLU A 199 -21.50 0.02 9.06
CA GLU A 199 -20.56 -0.91 8.42
C GLU A 199 -20.53 -0.74 6.90
N VAL A 200 -19.37 -1.01 6.32
CA VAL A 200 -19.14 -0.97 4.87
C VAL A 200 -18.26 -2.12 4.41
N GLN A 201 -18.53 -2.63 3.21
CA GLN A 201 -17.68 -3.57 2.49
C GLN A 201 -17.73 -3.26 0.99
N PHE A 202 -16.56 -3.25 0.35
CA PHE A 202 -16.43 -3.16 -1.10
C PHE A 202 -16.41 -4.56 -1.68
N TYR A 203 -17.44 -4.92 -2.44
CA TYR A 203 -17.46 -6.16 -3.21
C TYR A 203 -17.07 -5.86 -4.67
N GLN A 204 -16.14 -6.64 -5.21
CA GLN A 204 -15.73 -6.51 -6.61
C GLN A 204 -15.55 -7.88 -7.26
N ASP A 205 -16.24 -8.13 -8.37
CA ASP A 205 -16.07 -9.30 -9.23
C ASP A 205 -15.84 -8.93 -10.70
N ARG A 206 -15.81 -7.64 -11.02
CA ARG A 206 -15.55 -7.08 -12.35
C ARG A 206 -14.66 -5.83 -12.24
N PRO A 207 -13.66 -5.65 -13.12
CA PRO A 207 -12.87 -4.42 -13.15
C PRO A 207 -13.75 -3.19 -13.41
N GLY A 208 -13.52 -2.10 -12.68
CA GLY A 208 -14.25 -0.84 -12.86
C GLY A 208 -15.63 -0.78 -12.21
N GLU A 209 -16.14 -1.88 -11.66
CA GLU A 209 -17.43 -1.92 -10.96
C GLU A 209 -17.21 -2.38 -9.51
N VAL A 210 -17.77 -1.65 -8.55
CA VAL A 210 -17.69 -1.99 -7.13
C VAL A 210 -19.04 -1.83 -6.48
N LEU A 211 -19.50 -2.87 -5.80
CA LEU A 211 -20.71 -2.82 -4.98
C LEU A 211 -20.34 -2.52 -3.53
N ILE A 212 -20.71 -1.34 -3.05
CA ILE A 212 -20.65 -0.95 -1.65
C ILE A 212 -21.84 -1.60 -0.94
N ARG A 213 -21.56 -2.66 -0.18
CA ARG A 213 -22.49 -3.21 0.81
C ARG A 213 -22.38 -2.38 2.07
N TYR A 214 -23.49 -1.87 2.59
CA TYR A 214 -23.47 -1.00 3.77
C TYR A 214 -24.62 -1.29 4.72
N ILE A 215 -24.39 -0.97 5.99
CA ILE A 215 -25.37 -0.96 7.08
C ILE A 215 -25.47 0.46 7.61
N LEU A 216 -26.68 0.99 7.77
CA LEU A 216 -26.89 2.33 8.31
C LEU A 216 -26.86 2.31 9.84
N THR A 217 -26.30 3.36 10.44
CA THR A 217 -26.49 3.61 11.87
C THR A 217 -27.98 3.86 12.15
N ALA A 218 -28.45 3.49 13.36
CA ALA A 218 -29.83 3.74 13.76
C ALA A 218 -30.23 5.22 13.54
N GLY A 219 -31.32 5.44 12.80
CA GLY A 219 -31.85 6.78 12.48
C GLY A 219 -31.15 7.49 11.31
N ALA A 220 -30.09 6.92 10.73
CA ALA A 220 -29.45 7.47 9.54
C ALA A 220 -30.25 7.19 8.26
N GLN A 221 -30.04 8.01 7.23
CA GLN A 221 -30.70 7.88 5.93
C GLN A 221 -29.73 7.42 4.84
N SER A 222 -30.26 6.84 3.76
CA SER A 222 -29.48 6.36 2.61
C SER A 222 -28.66 7.43 1.89
N ALA A 223 -28.97 8.72 2.10
CA ALA A 223 -28.17 9.85 1.63
C ALA A 223 -26.70 9.79 2.08
N SER A 224 -26.42 9.23 3.27
CA SER A 224 -25.05 9.02 3.75
C SER A 224 -24.26 8.09 2.83
N ALA A 225 -24.85 6.97 2.42
CA ALA A 225 -24.20 6.02 1.52
C ALA A 225 -24.02 6.60 0.11
N LYS A 226 -24.99 7.40 -0.36
CA LYS A 226 -24.88 8.10 -1.66
C LYS A 226 -23.71 9.08 -1.68
N ARG A 227 -23.57 9.90 -0.65
CA ARG A 227 -22.44 10.83 -0.48
C ARG A 227 -21.10 10.09 -0.54
N VAL A 228 -20.99 8.96 0.16
CA VAL A 228 -19.77 8.12 0.16
C VAL A 228 -19.48 7.59 -1.25
N ALA A 229 -20.48 7.02 -1.93
CA ALA A 229 -20.30 6.51 -3.29
C ALA A 229 -19.85 7.60 -4.27
N GLU A 230 -20.48 8.77 -4.25
CA GLU A 230 -20.12 9.92 -5.11
C GLU A 230 -18.67 10.38 -4.84
N THR A 231 -18.30 10.53 -3.56
CA THR A 231 -16.94 10.91 -3.19
C THR A 231 -15.90 9.86 -3.65
N LEU A 232 -16.25 8.58 -3.60
CA LEU A 232 -15.37 7.51 -4.05
C LEU A 232 -15.23 7.47 -5.58
N VAL A 233 -16.29 7.76 -6.35
CA VAL A 233 -16.22 7.94 -7.81
C VAL A 233 -15.22 9.04 -8.16
N ASP A 234 -15.32 10.19 -7.47
CA ASP A 234 -14.43 11.34 -7.69
C ASP A 234 -12.97 11.00 -7.35
N ARG A 235 -12.73 10.36 -6.19
CA ARG A 235 -11.38 9.90 -5.79
C ARG A 235 -10.81 8.84 -6.74
N ALA A 236 -11.65 7.99 -7.33
CA ALA A 236 -11.23 7.06 -8.36
C ALA A 236 -11.00 7.73 -9.73
N CYS A 237 -11.33 9.03 -9.86
CA CYS A 237 -11.35 9.79 -11.11
C CYS A 237 -12.27 9.16 -12.16
N GLY A 238 -13.45 8.69 -11.75
CA GLY A 238 -14.45 8.07 -12.63
C GLY A 238 -14.07 6.67 -13.18
N ARG A 239 -12.88 6.15 -12.85
CA ARG A 239 -12.40 4.84 -13.33
C ARG A 239 -13.05 3.64 -12.64
N ILE A 240 -13.77 3.90 -11.54
CA ILE A 240 -14.60 2.92 -10.83
C ILE A 240 -15.98 3.52 -10.65
N GLN A 241 -17.00 2.75 -11.02
CA GLN A 241 -18.39 3.01 -10.69
C GLN A 241 -18.75 2.29 -9.38
N PHE A 242 -19.32 3.04 -8.45
CA PHE A 242 -19.71 2.53 -7.13
C PHE A 242 -21.23 2.39 -7.04
N TYR A 243 -21.68 1.15 -6.87
CA TYR A 243 -23.09 0.80 -6.67
C TYR A 243 -23.37 0.62 -5.19
N LEU A 244 -24.60 0.88 -4.77
CA LEU A 244 -25.01 0.81 -3.38
C LEU A 244 -25.94 -0.37 -3.14
N LYS A 245 -25.66 -1.16 -2.10
CA LYS A 245 -26.57 -2.18 -1.60
C LYS A 245 -26.66 -2.13 -0.08
N HIS A 246 -27.81 -1.68 0.42
CA HIS A 246 -28.13 -1.85 1.83
C HIS A 246 -28.25 -3.34 2.15
N VAL A 247 -27.64 -3.78 3.24
CA VAL A 247 -27.70 -5.17 3.72
C VAL A 247 -27.97 -5.18 5.21
N ASP A 248 -28.65 -6.21 5.70
CA ASP A 248 -28.88 -6.36 7.15
C ASP A 248 -27.64 -6.91 7.88
N ARG A 249 -26.71 -7.51 7.12
CA ARG A 249 -25.47 -8.09 7.65
C ARG A 249 -24.40 -8.18 6.57
N ILE A 250 -23.16 -7.93 6.96
CA ILE A 250 -21.97 -8.23 6.16
C ILE A 250 -21.36 -9.54 6.67
N ALA A 251 -21.19 -10.52 5.78
CA ALA A 251 -20.67 -11.84 6.14
C ALA A 251 -19.21 -11.75 6.60
N ALA A 252 -18.88 -12.44 7.69
CA ALA A 252 -17.50 -12.62 8.11
C ALA A 252 -16.79 -13.67 7.24
N GLY A 253 -15.51 -13.46 6.95
CA GLY A 253 -14.68 -14.47 6.28
C GLY A 253 -14.37 -15.67 7.19
N ARG A 254 -13.62 -16.64 6.66
CA ARG A 254 -13.25 -17.92 7.34
C ARG A 254 -12.61 -17.76 8.73
N GLY A 255 -12.09 -16.58 9.09
CA GLY A 255 -11.51 -16.29 10.40
C GLY A 255 -12.35 -15.40 11.31
N GLY A 256 -13.65 -15.21 11.05
CA GLY A 256 -14.53 -14.33 11.83
C GLY A 256 -14.29 -12.83 11.62
N LYS A 257 -13.16 -12.45 11.01
CA LYS A 257 -12.86 -11.08 10.58
C LYS A 257 -13.57 -10.77 9.27
N ARG A 258 -14.19 -9.59 9.19
CA ARG A 258 -14.83 -9.05 7.98
C ARG A 258 -13.75 -8.32 7.17
N ALA A 259 -13.55 -8.73 5.92
CA ALA A 259 -12.65 -8.04 5.01
C ALA A 259 -13.34 -6.75 4.50
N LEU A 260 -12.58 -5.65 4.46
CA LEU A 260 -13.07 -4.39 3.89
C LEU A 260 -13.35 -4.56 2.40
N VAL A 261 -12.48 -5.30 1.69
CA VAL A 261 -12.69 -5.69 0.30
C VAL A 261 -12.99 -7.18 0.18
N ASP A 262 -14.12 -7.50 -0.43
CA ASP A 262 -14.51 -8.83 -0.91
C ASP A 262 -14.14 -8.91 -2.41
N GLN A 263 -12.87 -9.19 -2.68
CA GLN A 263 -12.28 -9.25 -4.03
C GLN A 263 -12.47 -10.64 -4.64
N ARG A 264 -13.13 -10.70 -5.81
CA ARG A 264 -13.44 -11.93 -6.56
C ARG A 264 -12.73 -12.01 -7.91
N LEU A 265 -11.92 -11.01 -8.25
CA LEU A 265 -11.05 -11.05 -9.41
C LEU A 265 -9.82 -11.94 -9.17
N ASP A 266 -9.31 -12.54 -10.23
CA ASP A 266 -7.99 -13.16 -10.25
C ASP A 266 -6.92 -12.07 -10.26
N MET A 267 -6.45 -11.69 -9.07
CA MET A 267 -5.51 -10.58 -8.87
C MET A 267 -4.13 -10.80 -9.52
N SER A 268 -3.82 -12.01 -9.98
CA SER A 268 -2.57 -12.29 -10.73
C SER A 268 -2.56 -11.67 -12.13
N ARG A 269 -3.72 -11.23 -12.64
CA ARG A 269 -3.89 -10.68 -14.00
C ARG A 269 -3.78 -9.16 -14.09
N TYR A 270 -3.75 -8.47 -12.95
CA TYR A 270 -3.79 -7.02 -12.84
C TYR A 270 -2.52 -6.50 -12.16
#